data_AF-A0A969GWB7-F1
#
_entry.id   AF-A0A969GWB7-F1
#
_cell.length_a   1.000
_cell.length_b   1.000
_cell.length_c   1.000
_cell.angle_alpha   90.00
_cell.angle_beta   90.00
_cell.angle_gamma   90.00
#
_symmetry.space_group_name_H-M   'P 1'
#
loop_
_entity.id
_entity.type
_entity.pdbx_description
1 polymer ?
#
loop_
_entity_poly.entity_id
_entity_poly.type
_entity_poly.pdbx_seq_one_letter_code
_entity_poly.pdbx_strand_id
1 'polypeptide(L)'
;MPLDHYGVLKCRALAGRVDPLTDDTPHYHVLASDGKHRYRISINVRSRSYPPDLLYVLEPQFHHPITRKLLNLEPGFHRLYYPPAGAALDYVRGGLFEPHQMQPLPFDRPGQNNDLKELVDSYIHRAIQARSATLYAFGESWGANRHLADPYFHFLPGRGIHSVHMNQGSISQFAADDGIWQDGGLLIHFPQERHWVAVFLAFQSQSFKTDDRTGLRQVDRGNRPPTPRPQLRSRSKS
;
A
#
# COMPACT_ATOMS: atom_id res chain seq x y z
N MET A 1 -1.80 15.75 2.99
CA MET A 1 -0.79 15.67 4.07
C MET A 1 -0.34 14.22 4.12
N PRO A 2 0.87 13.90 4.61
CA PRO A 2 1.24 12.51 4.88
C PRO A 2 0.16 11.81 5.73
N LEU A 3 0.07 10.49 5.64
CA LEU A 3 -0.98 9.70 6.31
C LEU A 3 -1.02 10.01 7.81
N ASP A 4 -2.20 10.33 8.33
CA ASP A 4 -2.37 10.78 9.71
C ASP A 4 -2.16 9.62 10.70
N HIS A 5 -2.65 8.43 10.36
CA HIS A 5 -2.65 7.26 11.23
C HIS A 5 -1.92 6.05 10.61
N TYR A 6 -0.73 6.28 10.07
CA TYR A 6 0.10 5.21 9.52
C TYR A 6 0.57 4.19 10.57
N GLY A 7 0.55 2.90 10.22
CA GLY A 7 1.08 1.85 11.07
C GLY A 7 0.96 0.46 10.47
N VAL A 8 1.05 -0.55 11.35
CA VAL A 8 0.91 -1.96 10.99
C VAL A 8 -0.10 -2.66 11.89
N LEU A 9 -1.01 -3.42 11.28
CA LEU A 9 -1.92 -4.32 11.98
C LEU A 9 -1.36 -5.73 11.97
N LYS A 10 -1.04 -6.27 13.15
CA LYS A 10 -0.71 -7.68 13.36
C LYS A 10 -1.99 -8.46 13.72
N CYS A 11 -2.42 -9.37 12.87
CA CYS A 11 -3.71 -10.05 13.02
C CYS A 11 -3.76 -11.41 12.32
N ARG A 12 -4.86 -12.14 12.46
CA ARG A 12 -5.20 -13.32 11.68
C ARG A 12 -6.29 -13.02 10.67
N ALA A 13 -6.17 -13.57 9.46
CA ALA A 13 -7.26 -13.57 8.48
C ALA A 13 -8.36 -14.55 8.91
N LEU A 14 -9.62 -14.15 8.72
CA LEU A 14 -10.81 -14.94 9.03
C LEU A 14 -11.66 -15.21 7.79
N ALA A 15 -11.76 -14.25 6.89
CA ALA A 15 -12.46 -14.37 5.61
C ALA A 15 -11.89 -13.37 4.60
N GLY A 16 -12.02 -13.68 3.32
CA GLY A 16 -11.77 -12.78 2.21
C GLY A 16 -13.05 -12.54 1.42
N ARG A 17 -13.19 -11.37 0.82
CA ARG A 17 -14.22 -11.09 -0.19
C ARG A 17 -13.73 -10.01 -1.14
N VAL A 18 -14.26 -10.03 -2.34
CA VAL A 18 -14.00 -9.01 -3.36
C VAL A 18 -15.24 -8.14 -3.48
N ASP A 19 -15.03 -6.86 -3.72
CA ASP A 19 -16.12 -5.99 -4.18
C ASP A 19 -16.67 -6.49 -5.53
N PRO A 20 -17.96 -6.23 -5.83
CA PRO A 20 -18.50 -6.48 -7.16
C PRO A 20 -17.66 -5.74 -8.23
N LEU A 21 -17.46 -6.37 -9.38
CA LEU A 21 -16.74 -5.75 -10.51
C LEU A 21 -17.42 -4.48 -11.05
N THR A 22 -18.67 -4.22 -10.65
CA THR A 22 -19.42 -3.00 -10.94
C THR A 22 -19.02 -1.82 -10.07
N ASP A 23 -18.21 -2.01 -9.03
CA ASP A 23 -17.64 -0.91 -8.25
C ASP A 23 -16.59 -0.16 -9.08
N ASP A 24 -16.57 1.17 -8.97
CA ASP A 24 -15.58 2.02 -9.65
C ASP A 24 -14.16 1.84 -9.07
N THR A 25 -14.07 1.32 -7.84
CA THR A 25 -12.82 0.93 -7.16
C THR A 25 -13.00 -0.38 -6.43
N PRO A 26 -12.94 -1.52 -7.13
CA PRO A 26 -12.99 -2.80 -6.46
C PRO A 26 -11.79 -2.90 -5.53
N HIS A 27 -12.07 -3.26 -4.28
CA HIS A 27 -11.07 -3.68 -3.32
C HIS A 27 -11.20 -5.17 -3.06
N TYR A 28 -10.08 -5.77 -2.67
CA TYR A 28 -10.09 -7.02 -1.94
C TYR A 28 -10.17 -6.70 -0.44
N HIS A 29 -11.19 -7.22 0.23
CA HIS A 29 -11.43 -7.01 1.65
C HIS A 29 -11.12 -8.28 2.45
N VAL A 30 -10.31 -8.13 3.49
CA VAL A 30 -10.02 -9.20 4.45
C VAL A 30 -10.71 -8.86 5.77
N LEU A 31 -11.55 -9.79 6.27
CA LEU A 31 -11.94 -9.77 7.67
C LEU A 31 -10.81 -10.36 8.49
N ALA A 32 -10.29 -9.58 9.43
CA ALA A 32 -9.19 -9.98 10.28
C ALA A 32 -9.51 -9.79 11.77
N SER A 33 -8.74 -10.46 12.64
CA SER A 33 -8.83 -10.29 14.09
C SER A 33 -7.48 -10.36 14.79
N ASP A 34 -7.27 -9.51 15.78
CA ASP A 34 -6.14 -9.54 16.73
C ASP A 34 -6.45 -10.40 17.97
N GLY A 35 -7.60 -11.09 18.01
CA GLY A 35 -8.11 -11.84 19.16
C GLY A 35 -9.00 -11.03 20.12
N LYS A 36 -9.02 -9.69 20.01
CA LYS A 36 -9.85 -8.78 20.84
C LYS A 36 -10.86 -8.01 20.01
N HIS A 37 -10.48 -7.60 18.81
CA HIS A 37 -11.24 -6.81 17.88
C HIS A 37 -11.26 -7.47 16.51
N ARG A 38 -12.23 -7.05 15.69
CA ARG A 38 -12.30 -7.34 14.26
C ARG A 38 -11.88 -6.10 13.47
N TYR A 39 -11.30 -6.33 12.31
CA TYR A 39 -10.79 -5.31 11.40
C TYR A 39 -11.16 -5.69 9.97
N ARG A 40 -11.39 -4.68 9.13
CA ARG A 40 -11.37 -4.83 7.68
C ARG A 40 -10.04 -4.32 7.14
N ILE A 41 -9.32 -5.15 6.40
CA ILE A 41 -8.16 -4.70 5.61
C ILE A 41 -8.65 -4.52 4.19
N SER A 42 -8.53 -3.30 3.66
CA SER A 42 -8.94 -2.95 2.29
C SER A 42 -7.71 -2.83 1.41
N ILE A 43 -7.58 -3.74 0.44
CA ILE A 43 -6.45 -3.80 -0.49
C ILE A 43 -6.94 -3.36 -1.86
N ASN A 44 -6.30 -2.34 -2.41
CA ASN A 44 -6.61 -1.87 -3.75
C ASN A 44 -6.23 -2.95 -4.77
N VAL A 45 -7.17 -3.34 -5.63
CA VAL A 45 -6.89 -4.23 -6.77
C VAL A 45 -7.05 -3.52 -8.11
N ARG A 46 -7.61 -2.30 -8.13
CA ARG A 46 -7.78 -1.48 -9.33
C ARG A 46 -7.62 0.01 -9.04
N SER A 47 -7.03 0.73 -9.98
CA SER A 47 -6.88 2.19 -9.99
C SER A 47 -8.11 2.89 -10.57
N ARG A 48 -8.45 4.07 -10.04
CA ARG A 48 -9.42 5.02 -10.65
C ARG A 48 -8.86 5.74 -11.87
N SER A 49 -7.54 5.81 -12.00
CA SER A 49 -6.84 6.49 -13.10
C SER A 49 -6.29 5.48 -14.09
N TYR A 50 -6.17 5.87 -15.35
CA TYR A 50 -5.48 5.05 -16.35
C TYR A 50 -3.94 5.11 -16.12
N PRO A 51 -3.22 3.97 -16.24
CA PRO A 51 -3.75 2.61 -16.44
C PRO A 51 -4.44 2.04 -15.18
N PRO A 52 -5.54 1.27 -15.34
CA PRO A 52 -6.35 0.77 -14.22
C PRO A 52 -5.67 -0.34 -13.42
N ASP A 53 -4.74 -1.06 -14.04
CA ASP A 53 -4.01 -2.16 -13.41
C ASP A 53 -2.98 -1.61 -12.42
N LEU A 54 -2.71 -2.36 -11.36
CA LEU A 54 -1.66 -2.01 -10.41
C LEU A 54 -0.36 -2.72 -10.78
N LEU A 55 0.75 -2.09 -10.39
CA LEU A 55 2.02 -2.74 -10.28
C LEU A 55 2.03 -3.63 -9.04
N TYR A 56 2.62 -4.81 -9.13
CA TYR A 56 2.82 -5.70 -7.99
C TYR A 56 4.23 -6.28 -7.95
N VAL A 57 4.69 -6.57 -6.73
CA VAL A 57 5.73 -7.56 -6.43
C VAL A 57 5.14 -8.55 -5.44
N LEU A 58 5.31 -9.83 -5.73
CA LEU A 58 5.08 -10.93 -4.81
C LEU A 58 6.43 -11.58 -4.52
N GLU A 59 6.86 -11.51 -3.27
CA GLU A 59 8.05 -12.20 -2.79
C GLU A 59 7.63 -13.38 -1.91
N PRO A 60 7.60 -14.62 -2.46
CA PRO A 60 7.15 -15.81 -1.73
C PRO A 60 8.13 -16.25 -0.63
N GLN A 61 9.38 -15.77 -0.65
CA GLN A 61 10.39 -16.03 0.37
C GLN A 61 11.00 -14.72 0.88
N PHE A 62 10.18 -13.91 1.53
CA PHE A 62 10.57 -12.57 1.95
C PHE A 62 11.57 -12.58 3.11
N HIS A 63 12.80 -12.14 2.81
CA HIS A 63 13.88 -12.00 3.78
C HIS A 63 14.27 -10.53 3.93
N HIS A 64 13.89 -9.93 5.06
CA HIS A 64 14.25 -8.55 5.37
C HIS A 64 14.37 -8.33 6.89
N PRO A 65 15.32 -7.51 7.39
CA PRO A 65 15.50 -7.25 8.83
C PRO A 65 14.23 -6.75 9.54
N ILE A 66 13.30 -6.14 8.81
CA ILE A 66 12.01 -5.67 9.35
C ILE A 66 11.21 -6.79 10.00
N THR A 67 11.28 -8.02 9.49
CA THR A 67 10.46 -9.14 9.98
C THR A 67 10.75 -9.45 11.45
N ARG A 68 12.00 -9.27 11.90
CA ARG A 68 12.39 -9.43 13.31
C ARG A 68 11.67 -8.42 14.21
N LYS A 69 11.50 -7.18 13.75
CA LYS A 69 10.77 -6.15 14.49
C LYS A 69 9.28 -6.49 14.56
N LEU A 70 8.72 -6.98 13.46
CA LEU A 70 7.31 -7.37 13.37
C LEU A 70 6.96 -8.56 14.27
N LEU A 71 7.85 -9.55 14.38
CA LEU A 71 7.67 -10.69 15.29
C LEU A 71 7.43 -10.25 16.73
N ASN A 72 8.12 -9.20 17.18
CA ASN A 72 8.06 -8.69 18.55
C ASN A 72 6.83 -7.84 18.86
N LEU A 73 6.00 -7.51 17.86
CA LEU A 73 4.77 -6.76 18.09
C LEU A 73 3.71 -7.67 18.74
N GLU A 74 2.94 -7.14 19.68
CA GLU A 74 1.73 -7.80 20.15
C GLU A 74 0.63 -7.80 19.06
N PRO A 75 -0.35 -8.71 19.07
CA PRO A 75 -1.51 -8.61 18.18
C PRO A 75 -2.23 -7.27 18.36
N GLY A 76 -2.64 -6.67 17.23
CA GLY A 76 -3.30 -5.37 17.20
C GLY A 76 -2.64 -4.37 16.25
N PHE A 77 -3.17 -3.16 16.22
CA PHE A 77 -2.61 -2.06 15.41
C PHE A 77 -1.52 -1.32 16.19
N HIS A 78 -0.39 -1.12 15.54
CA HIS A 78 0.77 -0.38 16.07
C HIS A 78 1.04 0.80 15.16
N ARG A 79 0.92 2.01 15.70
CA ARG A 79 1.28 3.23 14.98
C ARG A 79 2.79 3.24 14.74
N LEU A 80 3.20 3.53 13.51
CA LEU A 80 4.60 3.61 13.13
C LEU A 80 4.93 5.06 12.81
N TYR A 81 6.12 5.48 13.22
CA TYR A 81 6.63 6.83 13.00
C TYR A 81 7.91 6.77 12.16
N TYR A 82 8.22 7.92 11.56
CA TYR A 82 9.39 8.15 10.72
C TYR A 82 10.70 7.58 11.34
N PRO A 83 11.61 6.97 10.55
CA PRO A 83 12.83 6.31 11.05
C PRO A 83 13.85 7.26 11.69
N PRO A 84 14.85 6.72 12.43
CA PRO A 84 15.72 5.65 11.91
C PRO A 84 15.41 4.22 12.39
N ALA A 85 14.60 4.04 13.44
CA ALA A 85 14.48 2.74 14.13
C ALA A 85 13.17 1.97 13.88
N GLY A 86 12.23 2.51 13.11
CA GLY A 86 10.89 1.96 12.92
C GLY A 86 10.81 0.67 12.09
N ALA A 87 9.62 0.09 12.05
CA ALA A 87 9.23 -0.99 11.14
C ALA A 87 8.39 -0.47 9.96
N ALA A 88 8.48 0.82 9.66
CA ALA A 88 7.77 1.44 8.54
C ALA A 88 8.31 0.94 7.20
N LEU A 89 7.44 0.86 6.19
CA LEU A 89 7.83 0.48 4.83
C LEU A 89 8.15 1.73 4.01
N ASP A 90 9.20 1.62 3.19
CA ASP A 90 9.53 2.56 2.12
C ASP A 90 10.07 1.75 0.94
N TYR A 91 9.40 1.81 -0.21
CA TYR A 91 9.73 1.02 -1.40
C TYR A 91 10.99 1.54 -2.10
N VAL A 92 11.34 2.81 -1.88
CA VAL A 92 12.48 3.47 -2.53
C VAL A 92 13.73 3.40 -1.63
N ARG A 93 13.55 3.55 -0.32
CA ARG A 93 14.65 3.69 0.66
C ARG A 93 14.83 2.47 1.56
N GLY A 94 13.80 1.64 1.66
CA GLY A 94 13.73 0.56 2.64
C GLY A 94 14.42 -0.72 2.21
N GLY A 95 14.87 -0.83 0.95
CA GLY A 95 15.54 -2.05 0.44
C GLY A 95 14.65 -3.30 0.51
N LEU A 96 13.33 -3.13 0.31
CA LEU A 96 12.35 -4.22 0.40
C LEU A 96 12.38 -5.10 -0.86
N PHE A 97 12.60 -4.49 -2.01
CA PHE A 97 12.72 -5.08 -3.34
C PHE A 97 13.28 -3.99 -4.28
N GLU A 98 13.70 -4.36 -5.48
CA GLU A 98 14.13 -3.39 -6.50
C GLU A 98 12.92 -2.90 -7.31
N PRO A 99 12.67 -1.57 -7.44
CA PRO A 99 11.48 -1.05 -8.13
C PRO A 99 11.21 -1.61 -9.53
N HIS A 100 12.25 -1.96 -10.29
CA HIS A 100 12.08 -2.55 -11.63
C HIS A 100 11.51 -3.97 -11.64
N GLN A 101 11.44 -4.64 -10.46
CA GLN A 101 10.80 -5.95 -10.31
C GLN A 101 9.28 -5.84 -10.32
N MET A 102 8.72 -4.64 -10.09
CA MET A 102 7.28 -4.42 -10.16
C MET A 102 6.75 -4.56 -11.58
N GLN A 103 5.74 -5.41 -11.75
CA GLN A 103 5.09 -5.66 -13.03
C GLN A 103 3.61 -5.29 -12.95
N PRO A 104 3.00 -4.78 -14.03
CA PRO A 104 1.57 -4.59 -14.07
C PRO A 104 0.87 -5.96 -14.06
N LEU A 105 -0.16 -6.09 -13.24
CA LEU A 105 -1.02 -7.27 -13.23
C LEU A 105 -2.47 -6.83 -13.42
N PRO A 106 -3.21 -7.41 -14.39
CA PRO A 106 -4.62 -7.15 -14.57
C PRO A 106 -5.38 -7.31 -13.26
N PHE A 107 -6.36 -6.44 -13.01
CA PHE A 107 -7.19 -6.60 -11.81
C PHE A 107 -8.18 -7.77 -11.92
N ASP A 108 -8.65 -8.04 -13.14
CA ASP A 108 -9.60 -9.12 -13.45
C ASP A 108 -9.40 -9.56 -14.90
N ARG A 109 -9.11 -10.85 -15.12
CA ARG A 109 -8.91 -11.41 -16.46
C ARG A 109 -9.49 -12.83 -16.52
N PRO A 110 -10.21 -13.20 -17.60
CA PRO A 110 -10.64 -14.58 -17.78
C PRO A 110 -9.44 -15.55 -17.79
N GLY A 111 -9.55 -16.64 -17.03
CA GLY A 111 -8.48 -17.61 -16.84
C GLY A 111 -8.33 -17.94 -15.36
N GLN A 112 -7.29 -18.67 -15.00
CA GLN A 112 -6.96 -18.94 -13.60
C GLN A 112 -5.55 -18.43 -13.31
N ASN A 113 -5.38 -17.84 -12.13
CA ASN A 113 -4.13 -17.34 -11.59
C ASN A 113 -3.44 -16.32 -12.51
N ASN A 114 -4.22 -15.44 -13.14
CA ASN A 114 -3.70 -14.48 -14.11
C ASN A 114 -4.08 -13.02 -13.82
N ASP A 115 -4.67 -12.77 -12.66
CA ASP A 115 -5.03 -11.45 -12.18
C ASP A 115 -4.71 -11.21 -10.69
N LEU A 116 -4.69 -9.94 -10.31
CA LEU A 116 -4.28 -9.49 -8.98
C LEU A 116 -5.25 -9.93 -7.88
N LYS A 117 -6.55 -9.97 -8.20
CA LYS A 117 -7.60 -10.42 -7.28
C LYS A 117 -7.36 -11.87 -6.89
N GLU A 118 -7.16 -12.76 -7.86
CA GLU A 118 -6.88 -14.18 -7.62
C GLU A 118 -5.58 -14.38 -6.85
N LEU A 119 -4.53 -13.61 -7.18
CA LEU A 119 -3.26 -13.66 -6.47
C LEU A 119 -3.45 -13.33 -4.99
N VAL A 120 -4.07 -12.20 -4.66
CA VAL A 120 -4.32 -11.81 -3.27
C VAL A 120 -5.21 -12.82 -2.57
N ASP A 121 -6.28 -13.26 -3.24
CA ASP A 121 -7.24 -14.23 -2.71
C ASP A 121 -6.57 -15.55 -2.32
N SER A 122 -5.69 -16.08 -3.17
CA SER A 122 -4.99 -17.35 -2.92
C SER A 122 -4.14 -17.31 -1.65
N TYR A 123 -3.41 -16.22 -1.40
CA TYR A 123 -2.58 -16.06 -0.21
C TYR A 123 -3.40 -15.82 1.05
N ILE A 124 -4.51 -15.09 0.95
CA ILE A 124 -5.44 -14.92 2.07
C ILE A 124 -6.11 -16.25 2.43
N HIS A 125 -6.58 -17.03 1.45
CA HIS A 125 -7.14 -18.36 1.69
C HIS A 125 -6.11 -19.30 2.33
N ARG A 126 -4.87 -19.30 1.83
CA ARG A 126 -3.77 -20.07 2.45
C ARG A 126 -3.55 -19.65 3.91
N ALA A 127 -3.55 -18.36 4.20
CA ALA A 127 -3.39 -17.85 5.57
C ALA A 127 -4.58 -18.21 6.47
N ILE A 128 -5.81 -18.26 5.96
CA ILE A 128 -6.99 -18.71 6.71
C ILE A 128 -6.87 -20.20 7.07
N GLN A 129 -6.43 -21.03 6.12
CA GLN A 129 -6.25 -22.48 6.33
C GLN A 129 -5.11 -22.79 7.31
N ALA A 130 -3.99 -22.07 7.20
CA ALA A 130 -2.87 -22.18 8.11
C ALA A 130 -3.19 -21.46 9.43
N ARG A 131 -3.81 -22.15 10.40
CA ARG A 131 -4.26 -21.55 11.68
C ARG A 131 -3.18 -20.83 12.50
N SER A 132 -1.89 -20.99 12.20
CA SER A 132 -0.80 -20.26 12.85
C SER A 132 -0.34 -19.02 12.06
N ALA A 133 -0.82 -18.83 10.84
CA ALA A 133 -0.42 -17.72 9.99
C ALA A 133 -0.84 -16.38 10.58
N THR A 134 0.04 -15.39 10.44
CA THR A 134 -0.14 -14.04 10.93
C THR A 134 0.01 -13.06 9.78
N LEU A 135 -0.97 -12.19 9.61
CA LEU A 135 -0.93 -11.06 8.68
C LEU A 135 -0.34 -9.84 9.36
N TYR A 136 0.40 -9.07 8.59
CA TYR A 136 0.91 -7.74 8.91
C TYR A 136 0.50 -6.81 7.77
N ALA A 137 -0.58 -6.06 7.98
CA ALA A 137 -1.09 -5.11 7.00
C ALA A 137 -0.59 -3.70 7.34
N PHE A 138 0.17 -3.11 6.43
CA PHE A 138 0.70 -1.75 6.53
C PHE A 138 -0.17 -0.78 5.76
N GLY A 139 -0.40 0.38 6.36
CA GLY A 139 -1.20 1.44 5.76
C GLY A 139 -1.74 2.38 6.83
N GLU A 140 -2.82 3.09 6.50
CA GLU A 140 -3.48 4.00 7.42
C GLU A 140 -4.64 3.29 8.14
N SER A 141 -4.78 3.52 9.45
CA SER A 141 -5.91 3.00 10.22
C SER A 141 -7.10 3.95 10.22
N TRP A 142 -8.31 3.41 10.15
CA TRP A 142 -9.56 4.15 10.34
C TRP A 142 -10.43 3.53 11.45
N GLY A 143 -11.32 4.35 12.00
CA GLY A 143 -12.16 3.98 13.14
C GLY A 143 -11.39 4.00 14.46
N ALA A 144 -11.90 3.43 15.55
CA ALA A 144 -13.14 2.66 15.66
C ALA A 144 -14.39 3.54 15.73
N ASN A 145 -15.34 3.34 14.80
CA ASN A 145 -16.63 4.01 14.85
C ASN A 145 -17.62 3.20 15.71
N ARG A 146 -17.95 3.71 16.90
CA ARG A 146 -18.81 3.03 17.90
C ARG A 146 -20.25 2.85 17.46
N HIS A 147 -20.71 3.62 16.48
CA HIS A 147 -22.11 3.65 16.06
C HIS A 147 -22.32 3.12 14.64
N LEU A 148 -21.25 2.80 13.92
CA LEU A 148 -21.31 2.31 12.55
C LEU A 148 -20.62 0.95 12.46
N ALA A 149 -21.40 -0.06 12.07
CA ALA A 149 -20.86 -1.38 11.76
C ALA A 149 -20.06 -1.32 10.45
N ASP A 150 -19.09 -2.21 10.30
CA ASP A 150 -18.41 -2.38 9.03
C ASP A 150 -19.41 -2.77 7.92
N PRO A 151 -19.46 -2.07 6.78
CA PRO A 151 -20.48 -2.32 5.77
C PRO A 151 -20.32 -3.64 5.02
N TYR A 152 -19.15 -4.30 5.11
CA TYR A 152 -18.84 -5.53 4.37
C TYR A 152 -18.94 -6.77 5.25
N PHE A 153 -18.56 -6.67 6.51
CA PHE A 153 -18.49 -7.79 7.45
C PHE A 153 -19.36 -7.59 8.69
N HIS A 154 -20.06 -6.47 8.78
CA HIS A 154 -21.11 -6.18 9.77
C HIS A 154 -20.68 -6.31 11.24
N PHE A 155 -19.39 -6.19 11.54
CA PHE A 155 -18.90 -6.14 12.92
C PHE A 155 -18.94 -4.70 13.45
N LEU A 156 -19.14 -4.56 14.77
CA LEU A 156 -19.16 -3.29 15.47
C LEU A 156 -18.11 -3.30 16.60
N PRO A 157 -17.39 -2.20 16.85
CA PRO A 157 -17.31 -0.99 16.03
C PRO A 157 -16.58 -1.23 14.71
N GLY A 158 -17.04 -0.59 13.62
CA GLY A 158 -16.33 -0.60 12.35
C GLY A 158 -14.93 0.00 12.50
N ARG A 159 -13.91 -0.72 12.04
CA ARG A 159 -12.49 -0.29 12.04
C ARG A 159 -11.70 -1.07 11.00
N GLY A 160 -10.54 -0.56 10.61
CA GLY A 160 -9.74 -1.24 9.62
C GLY A 160 -8.47 -0.53 9.19
N ILE A 161 -7.88 -1.04 8.11
CA ILE A 161 -6.69 -0.53 7.44
C ILE A 161 -7.01 -0.29 5.96
N HIS A 162 -6.53 0.82 5.42
CA HIS A 162 -6.55 1.14 3.98
C HIS A 162 -5.18 1.69 3.55
N SER A 163 -5.06 2.14 2.30
CA SER A 163 -3.79 2.62 1.73
C SER A 163 -2.69 1.54 1.77
N VAL A 164 -3.09 0.30 1.48
CA VAL A 164 -2.22 -0.90 1.44
C VAL A 164 -1.52 -0.98 0.08
N HIS A 165 -0.80 0.09 -0.28
CA HIS A 165 0.00 0.24 -1.50
C HIS A 165 1.08 1.32 -1.25
N MET A 166 1.94 1.59 -2.23
CA MET A 166 2.91 2.68 -2.20
C MET A 166 2.21 4.03 -1.96
N ASN A 167 2.66 4.79 -0.98
CA ASN A 167 2.08 6.06 -0.54
C ASN A 167 3.08 7.21 -0.75
N GLN A 168 3.77 7.17 -1.90
CA GLN A 168 4.71 8.19 -2.35
C GLN A 168 4.76 8.23 -3.89
N GLY A 169 5.30 9.32 -4.44
CA GLY A 169 5.52 9.46 -5.88
C GLY A 169 4.26 9.68 -6.72
N SER A 170 3.17 10.12 -6.12
CA SER A 170 1.86 10.25 -6.78
C SER A 170 1.80 11.46 -7.74
N ILE A 171 0.79 11.45 -8.61
CA ILE A 171 0.52 12.55 -9.55
C ILE A 171 -0.43 13.59 -8.94
N SER A 172 -0.21 14.86 -9.28
CA SER A 172 -1.16 15.98 -9.14
C SER A 172 -1.95 15.94 -7.81
N GLN A 173 -3.26 15.78 -7.89
CA GLN A 173 -4.23 15.78 -6.78
C GLN A 173 -3.97 14.74 -5.68
N PHE A 174 -3.23 13.67 -5.97
CA PHE A 174 -2.90 12.62 -4.99
C PHE A 174 -1.57 12.87 -4.27
N ALA A 175 -0.76 13.82 -4.74
CA ALA A 175 0.56 14.11 -4.16
C ALA A 175 0.46 14.69 -2.74
N ALA A 176 -0.72 15.15 -2.32
CA ALA A 176 -0.93 15.60 -0.96
C ALA A 176 -0.67 14.47 0.05
N ASP A 177 -0.98 13.22 -0.31
CA ASP A 177 -0.90 12.07 0.60
C ASP A 177 0.48 11.39 0.57
N ASP A 178 1.39 11.87 -0.29
CA ASP A 178 2.75 11.37 -0.40
C ASP A 178 3.57 11.65 0.86
N GLY A 179 4.48 10.72 1.16
CA GLY A 179 5.36 10.80 2.31
C GLY A 179 6.37 9.66 2.31
N ILE A 180 7.53 9.92 2.90
CA ILE A 180 8.57 8.91 3.09
C ILE A 180 8.23 8.01 4.27
N TRP A 181 8.62 6.72 4.21
CA TRP A 181 8.41 5.74 5.28
C TRP A 181 6.96 5.61 5.77
N GLN A 182 6.03 5.60 4.81
CA GLN A 182 4.61 5.36 5.07
C GLN A 182 3.97 4.48 3.98
N ASP A 183 4.77 3.73 3.24
CA ASP A 183 4.22 2.83 2.22
C ASP A 183 3.41 1.71 2.88
N GLY A 184 2.33 1.33 2.22
CA GLY A 184 1.51 0.20 2.59
C GLY A 184 2.08 -1.12 2.07
N GLY A 185 1.41 -2.21 2.40
CA GLY A 185 1.80 -3.55 1.96
C GLY A 185 1.23 -4.64 2.84
N LEU A 186 1.26 -5.87 2.36
CA LEU A 186 0.79 -7.03 3.09
C LEU A 186 1.92 -8.05 3.24
N LEU A 187 2.29 -8.34 4.49
CA LEU A 187 3.21 -9.42 4.83
C LEU A 187 2.45 -10.53 5.53
N ILE A 188 2.76 -11.78 5.20
CA ILE A 188 2.19 -12.97 5.81
C ILE A 188 3.31 -13.82 6.36
N HIS A 189 3.29 -14.07 7.67
CA HIS A 189 4.21 -14.98 8.32
C HIS A 189 3.52 -16.34 8.51
N PHE A 190 4.19 -17.42 8.10
CA PHE A 190 3.78 -18.79 8.36
C PHE A 190 4.77 -19.42 9.35
N PRO A 191 4.51 -19.36 10.67
CA PRO A 191 5.49 -19.74 11.69
C PRO A 191 5.95 -21.19 11.60
N GLN A 192 5.04 -22.10 11.26
CA GLN A 192 5.34 -23.54 11.15
C GLN A 192 6.34 -23.84 10.03
N GLU A 193 6.27 -23.06 8.96
CA GLU A 193 7.15 -23.19 7.79
C GLU A 193 8.37 -22.26 7.88
N ARG A 194 8.46 -21.41 8.93
CA ARG A 194 9.50 -20.40 9.15
C ARG A 194 9.75 -19.48 7.94
N HIS A 195 8.71 -19.20 7.16
CA HIS A 195 8.80 -18.35 5.97
C HIS A 195 7.83 -17.17 6.02
N TRP A 196 8.16 -16.16 5.23
CA TRP A 196 7.36 -14.97 5.03
C TRP A 196 7.03 -14.81 3.56
N VAL A 197 5.83 -14.33 3.29
CA VAL A 197 5.42 -13.85 1.97
C VAL A 197 5.19 -12.35 2.08
N ALA A 198 5.62 -11.59 1.08
CA ALA A 198 5.30 -10.17 0.97
C ALA A 198 4.60 -9.86 -0.35
N VAL A 199 3.56 -9.03 -0.28
CA VAL A 199 2.85 -8.45 -1.42
C VAL A 199 2.95 -6.94 -1.32
N PHE A 200 3.56 -6.35 -2.33
CA PHE A 200 3.73 -4.90 -2.46
C PHE A 200 3.01 -4.42 -3.72
N LEU A 201 2.32 -3.29 -3.60
CA LEU A 201 1.46 -2.76 -4.66
C LEU A 201 1.77 -1.29 -4.91
N ALA A 202 1.73 -0.85 -6.16
CA ALA A 202 1.82 0.56 -6.51
C ALA A 202 0.89 0.89 -7.68
N PHE A 203 0.40 2.11 -7.75
CA PHE A 203 -0.32 2.57 -8.93
C PHE A 203 0.67 2.84 -10.07
N GLN A 204 0.33 2.47 -11.31
CA GLN A 204 1.20 2.71 -12.47
C GLN A 204 1.50 4.20 -12.75
N SER A 205 0.67 5.10 -12.23
CA SER A 205 0.90 6.55 -12.33
C SER A 205 1.97 7.07 -11.35
N GLN A 206 2.33 6.28 -10.33
CA GLN A 206 3.32 6.66 -9.33
C GLN A 206 4.76 6.53 -9.87
N SER A 207 5.65 7.34 -9.29
CA SER A 207 7.08 7.36 -9.60
C SER A 207 7.88 6.77 -8.45
N PHE A 208 8.84 5.90 -8.77
CA PHE A 208 9.85 5.43 -7.81
C PHE A 208 11.04 6.39 -7.66
N LYS A 209 11.10 7.44 -8.51
CA LYS A 209 12.01 8.57 -8.31
C LYS A 209 11.29 9.61 -7.45
N THR A 210 11.54 9.59 -6.15
CA THR A 210 10.89 10.46 -5.16
C THR A 210 11.88 11.31 -4.39
N ASP A 211 11.43 12.45 -3.89
CA ASP A 211 12.21 13.34 -3.02
C ASP A 211 12.44 12.70 -1.64
N ASP A 212 13.68 12.71 -1.16
CA ASP A 212 14.10 12.02 0.06
C ASP A 212 13.58 12.60 1.37
N ARG A 213 12.89 13.74 1.31
CA ARG A 213 12.33 14.40 2.49
C ARG A 213 10.81 14.40 2.50
N THR A 214 10.20 14.37 1.32
CA THR A 214 8.76 14.56 1.16
C THR A 214 8.06 13.36 0.53
N GLY A 215 8.78 12.45 -0.14
CA GLY A 215 8.18 11.36 -0.90
C GLY A 215 7.50 11.83 -2.19
N LEU A 216 7.49 13.13 -2.48
CA LEU A 216 6.90 13.67 -3.69
C LEU A 216 7.66 13.16 -4.92
N ARG A 217 6.91 12.91 -5.99
CA ARG A 217 7.50 12.58 -7.30
C ARG A 217 8.51 13.64 -7.72
N GLN A 218 9.73 13.22 -8.03
CA GLN A 218 10.68 14.10 -8.70
C GLN A 218 10.26 14.24 -10.16
N VAL A 219 9.97 15.48 -10.57
CA VAL A 219 9.77 15.80 -11.97
C VAL A 219 11.14 16.10 -12.56
N ASP A 220 11.55 15.35 -13.58
CA ASP A 220 12.73 15.72 -14.35
C ASP A 220 12.52 17.13 -14.90
N ARG A 221 13.23 18.10 -14.34
CA ARG A 221 13.33 19.46 -14.90
C ARG A 221 14.21 19.40 -16.15
N GLY A 222 13.82 18.61 -17.14
CA GLY A 222 14.45 18.65 -18.46
C GLY A 222 14.36 20.08 -19.00
N ASN A 223 15.52 20.70 -19.25
CA ASN A 223 15.71 21.97 -19.96
C ASN A 223 14.48 22.87 -20.07
N ARG A 224 14.27 23.77 -19.10
CA ARG A 224 13.58 25.01 -19.45
C ARG A 224 14.46 25.71 -20.50
N PRO A 225 13.96 26.02 -21.72
CA PRO A 225 14.67 26.94 -22.58
C PRO A 225 14.89 28.23 -21.79
N PRO A 226 16.06 28.89 -21.91
CA PRO A 226 16.31 30.14 -21.22
C PRO A 226 15.16 31.09 -21.54
N THR A 227 14.57 31.67 -20.50
CA THR A 227 13.57 32.72 -20.62
C THR A 227 14.16 33.80 -21.54
N PRO A 228 13.47 34.23 -22.61
CA PRO A 228 13.98 35.30 -23.45
C PRO A 228 14.22 36.51 -22.56
N ARG A 229 15.46 37.02 -22.52
CA ARG A 229 15.75 38.30 -21.88
C ARG A 229 14.80 39.34 -22.49
N PRO A 230 14.14 40.18 -21.69
CA PRO A 230 13.35 41.27 -22.24
C PRO A 230 14.27 42.14 -23.10
N GLN A 231 13.99 42.18 -24.41
CA GLN A 231 14.66 43.12 -25.29
C GLN A 231 14.31 44.52 -24.80
N LEU A 232 15.33 45.26 -24.34
CA LEU A 232 15.19 46.70 -24.15
C LEU A 232 14.75 47.29 -25.48
N ARG A 233 13.50 47.75 -25.55
CA ARG A 233 13.05 48.60 -26.64
C ARG A 233 13.92 49.84 -26.65
N SER A 234 14.80 49.93 -27.64
CA SER A 234 15.46 51.18 -28.00
C SER A 234 14.36 52.19 -28.33
N ARG A 235 14.22 53.24 -27.49
CA ARG A 235 13.43 54.41 -27.84
C ARG A 235 14.10 55.08 -29.04
N SER A 236 13.50 54.97 -30.22
CA SER A 236 13.83 55.85 -31.34
C SER A 236 13.38 57.26 -30.97
N LYS A 237 14.33 58.19 -30.91
CA LYS A 237 14.05 59.62 -30.97
C LYS A 237 13.62 59.96 -32.40
N SER A 238 12.43 60.52 -32.56
CA SER A 238 12.02 61.43 -33.64
C SER A 238 10.82 62.19 -33.12
#